data_AF-U1RWY8-F1
#
_entry.id   AF-U1RWY8-F1
#
_cell.length_a   1.000
_cell.length_b   1.000
_cell.length_c   1.000
_cell.angle_alpha   90.00
_cell.angle_beta   90.00
_cell.angle_gamma   90.00
#
_symmetry.space_group_name_H-M   'P 1'
#
loop_
_entity.id
_entity.type
_entity.pdbx_description
1 polymer ?
#
loop_
_entity_poly.entity_id
_entity_poly.type
_entity_poly.pdbx_seq_one_letter_code
_entity_poly.pdbx_strand_id
1 'polypeptide(L)'
;MSVATVAAGQARYWAEAGPEKAQGGPFSVGYSQPARCTVFKYSDEKGWLTADAAADCSSLVCGALNYGLHAVCGVPWGHPALLEIDAFWTGNLRAGMEARGLEEVPWADSDLYPAGGFRTGDVLLSSKPEGGVGHVVMITDAAGGILSEAWEDSQGSDGWDDPDEPVGDQTGGETRSVDYASHPYTQRGVWTSCHRFNPAKFAQQWSEFASTTPVPEPQPAPAAPSSSALTHGVDVSSHQAGISFSATPADFVIVKVSEDDFYVNPSLNDQAASAVENGRRLGLYHFARPGDAVAQADYFLDNAGGWVSEATLWLDFEDNALPQGPGWALTWLERVKVRTGKTPGIYLNGNGLNSSDWSSVAAQYPLWYADGRYYSDRHDGYAPPDNPALPYWGTCLCHQYTDMGYLPGWGGNLDLNRWNGTAAQWDAMAGTPAATPTDTDEEDNMKILGLDFGDGTYGYARLTPGLGAHSMTQSTADAFYRAGYRTVWVSGEDFNTLVKDSWAQYNVLFGGLAGKKDIEAATAAVLEAVKAAATTEKPEPQGGVL
;
A
#
# COMPACT_ATOMS: atom_id res chain seq x y z
N MET A 1 -2.53 12.33 10.40
CA MET A 1 -3.71 12.23 9.51
C MET A 1 -3.77 13.45 8.61
N SER A 2 -4.04 13.27 7.32
CA SER A 2 -4.21 14.34 6.31
C SER A 2 -5.69 14.52 5.95
N VAL A 3 -6.04 15.66 5.33
CA VAL A 3 -7.41 15.91 4.83
C VAL A 3 -7.89 14.76 3.94
N ALA A 4 -7.01 14.27 3.05
CA ALA A 4 -7.31 13.18 2.13
C ALA A 4 -7.64 11.87 2.87
N THR A 5 -6.86 11.50 3.89
CA THR A 5 -7.12 10.27 4.67
C THR A 5 -8.41 10.35 5.49
N VAL A 6 -8.72 11.52 6.05
CA VAL A 6 -9.95 11.70 6.83
C VAL A 6 -11.17 11.70 5.91
N ALA A 7 -11.10 12.40 4.77
CA ALA A 7 -12.17 12.40 3.78
C ALA A 7 -12.43 10.99 3.24
N ALA A 8 -11.38 10.25 2.87
CA ALA A 8 -11.51 8.87 2.42
C ALA A 8 -12.14 7.95 3.47
N GLY A 9 -11.69 8.06 4.73
CA GLY A 9 -12.27 7.32 5.84
C GLY A 9 -13.76 7.63 6.03
N GLN A 10 -14.15 8.91 5.93
CA GLN A 10 -15.53 9.34 6.03
C GLN A 10 -16.40 8.79 4.89
N ALA A 11 -15.92 8.91 3.65
CA ALA A 11 -16.61 8.39 2.47
C ALA A 11 -16.82 6.87 2.56
N ARG A 12 -15.78 6.14 2.99
CA ARG A 12 -15.84 4.69 3.19
C ARG A 12 -16.80 4.29 4.30
N TYR A 13 -16.75 5.00 5.43
CA TYR A 13 -17.68 4.77 6.53
C TYR A 13 -19.12 4.92 6.05
N TRP A 14 -19.48 6.03 5.41
CA TRP A 14 -20.85 6.22 4.91
C TRP A 14 -21.27 5.17 3.88
N ALA A 15 -20.36 4.75 2.99
CA ALA A 15 -20.63 3.73 2.00
C ALA A 15 -20.83 2.31 2.60
N GLU A 16 -20.23 2.06 3.77
CA GLU A 16 -20.21 0.74 4.41
C GLU A 16 -20.97 0.70 5.76
N ALA A 17 -21.64 1.79 6.15
CA ALA A 17 -22.44 1.87 7.38
C ALA A 17 -23.82 1.26 7.16
N GLY A 18 -24.27 0.48 8.15
CA GLY A 18 -25.60 -0.10 8.16
C GLY A 18 -25.64 -1.51 8.78
N PRO A 19 -26.81 -1.98 9.21
CA PRO A 19 -26.95 -3.26 9.91
C PRO A 19 -26.43 -4.47 9.12
N GLU A 20 -26.44 -4.38 7.79
CA GLU A 20 -26.07 -5.45 6.86
C GLU A 20 -24.74 -5.17 6.12
N LYS A 21 -24.04 -4.10 6.46
CA LYS A 21 -22.80 -3.68 5.80
C LYS A 21 -21.55 -3.90 6.65
N ALA A 22 -20.38 -3.82 6.00
CA ALA A 22 -19.11 -4.19 6.58
C ALA A 22 -18.69 -3.38 7.83
N GLN A 23 -19.10 -2.10 7.96
CA GLN A 23 -18.85 -1.29 9.16
C GLN A 23 -19.92 -1.49 10.24
N GLY A 24 -21.04 -2.12 9.90
CA GLY A 24 -22.15 -2.33 10.82
C GLY A 24 -22.80 -1.01 11.25
N GLY A 25 -23.49 -1.07 12.39
CA GLY A 25 -24.14 0.09 13.00
C GLY A 25 -25.66 0.11 12.77
N PRO A 26 -26.39 0.89 13.58
CA PRO A 26 -27.85 0.92 13.53
C PRO A 26 -28.42 1.76 12.38
N PHE A 27 -27.57 2.55 11.70
CA PHE A 27 -27.97 3.50 10.67
C PHE A 27 -27.15 3.28 9.40
N SER A 28 -27.77 3.55 8.27
CA SER A 28 -27.23 3.36 6.94
C SER A 28 -27.34 4.62 6.09
N VAL A 29 -26.62 4.66 4.97
CA VAL A 29 -26.72 5.74 3.98
C VAL A 29 -27.24 5.18 2.67
N GLY A 30 -28.41 5.66 2.25
CA GLY A 30 -28.97 5.36 0.93
C GLY A 30 -28.61 6.37 -0.14
N TYR A 31 -29.08 6.13 -1.35
CA TYR A 31 -28.95 7.06 -2.45
C TYR A 31 -30.18 7.97 -2.51
N SER A 32 -30.00 9.29 -2.58
CA SER A 32 -31.12 10.22 -2.82
C SER A 32 -30.60 11.58 -3.24
N GLN A 33 -31.16 12.16 -4.31
CA GLN A 33 -30.93 13.56 -4.66
C GLN A 33 -31.75 14.54 -3.78
N PRO A 34 -33.05 14.34 -3.53
CA PRO A 34 -33.83 15.22 -2.65
C PRO A 34 -33.33 15.26 -1.21
N ALA A 35 -32.87 14.12 -0.68
CA ALA A 35 -32.36 13.99 0.69
C ALA A 35 -30.83 14.00 0.78
N ARG A 36 -30.12 14.36 -0.31
CA ARG A 36 -28.66 14.26 -0.46
C ARG A 36 -27.80 14.87 0.65
N CYS A 37 -28.32 15.87 1.36
CA CYS A 37 -27.61 16.55 2.44
C CYS A 37 -27.79 15.89 3.81
N THR A 38 -28.65 14.89 3.93
CA THR A 38 -28.92 14.24 5.22
C THR A 38 -27.72 13.47 5.72
N VAL A 39 -26.88 12.89 4.84
CA VAL A 39 -25.61 12.24 5.23
C VAL A 39 -24.72 13.16 6.07
N PHE A 40 -24.70 14.43 5.73
CA PHE A 40 -23.96 15.45 6.45
C PHE A 40 -24.73 15.93 7.70
N LYS A 41 -26.02 16.22 7.57
CA LYS A 41 -26.85 16.76 8.68
C LYS A 41 -27.06 15.77 9.82
N TYR A 42 -27.06 14.48 9.51
CA TYR A 42 -27.29 13.39 10.47
C TYR A 42 -25.99 12.70 10.86
N SER A 43 -24.84 13.26 10.52
CA SER A 43 -23.56 12.87 11.09
C SER A 43 -23.20 13.81 12.24
N ASP A 44 -22.63 13.27 13.32
CA ASP A 44 -22.14 14.06 14.45
C ASP A 44 -20.83 14.80 14.11
N GLU A 45 -20.27 15.52 15.08
CA GLU A 45 -18.99 16.25 14.91
C GLU A 45 -17.84 15.34 14.46
N LYS A 46 -17.90 14.05 14.78
CA LYS A 46 -16.89 13.05 14.44
C LYS A 46 -17.22 12.30 13.16
N GLY A 47 -18.36 12.57 12.54
CA GLY A 47 -18.79 11.94 11.29
C GLY A 47 -19.63 10.67 11.45
N TRP A 48 -20.02 10.31 12.67
CA TRP A 48 -20.85 9.13 12.92
C TRP A 48 -22.32 9.42 12.68
N LEU A 49 -23.00 8.50 11.99
CA LEU A 49 -24.44 8.61 11.76
C LEU A 49 -25.21 8.59 13.09
N THR A 50 -26.17 9.50 13.20
CA THR A 50 -27.10 9.65 14.33
C THR A 50 -28.53 9.25 13.97
N ALA A 51 -28.79 9.04 12.68
CA ALA A 51 -30.01 8.50 12.09
C ALA A 51 -29.67 7.94 10.71
N ASP A 52 -30.57 7.14 10.13
CA ASP A 52 -30.48 6.80 8.71
C ASP A 52 -30.40 8.08 7.87
N ALA A 53 -29.55 8.05 6.86
CA ALA A 53 -29.26 9.20 6.03
C ALA A 53 -29.26 8.82 4.54
N ALA A 54 -29.14 9.82 3.69
CA ALA A 54 -29.03 9.66 2.25
C ALA A 54 -28.03 10.65 1.66
N ALA A 55 -27.43 10.23 0.55
CA ALA A 55 -26.47 11.00 -0.22
C ALA A 55 -26.72 10.80 -1.71
N ASP A 56 -26.33 11.75 -2.55
CA ASP A 56 -26.00 11.45 -3.94
C ASP A 56 -24.48 11.35 -4.08
N CYS A 57 -24.02 10.94 -5.26
CA CYS A 57 -22.59 10.76 -5.53
C CYS A 57 -21.76 12.00 -5.14
N SER A 58 -22.26 13.18 -5.47
CA SER A 58 -21.58 14.45 -5.19
C SER A 58 -21.71 14.93 -3.75
N SER A 59 -22.82 14.67 -3.06
CA SER A 59 -22.99 15.07 -1.67
C SER A 59 -22.19 14.20 -0.72
N LEU A 60 -22.03 12.91 -1.03
CA LEU A 60 -21.15 12.00 -0.32
C LEU A 60 -19.70 12.51 -0.37
N VAL A 61 -19.21 12.83 -1.57
CA VAL A 61 -17.85 13.34 -1.78
C VAL A 61 -17.66 14.73 -1.15
N CYS A 62 -18.60 15.67 -1.37
CA CYS A 62 -18.54 16.99 -0.76
C CYS A 62 -18.52 16.92 0.77
N GLY A 63 -19.42 16.14 1.37
CA GLY A 63 -19.49 15.95 2.81
C GLY A 63 -18.20 15.36 3.37
N ALA A 64 -17.65 14.34 2.70
CA ALA A 64 -16.42 13.69 3.11
C ALA A 64 -15.22 14.67 3.09
N LEU A 65 -15.08 15.46 2.03
CA LEU A 65 -14.07 16.51 1.94
C LEU A 65 -14.25 17.55 3.07
N ASN A 66 -15.48 17.92 3.40
CA ASN A 66 -15.75 18.87 4.48
C ASN A 66 -15.31 18.33 5.85
N TYR A 67 -15.55 17.05 6.14
CA TYR A 67 -15.05 16.41 7.36
C TYR A 67 -13.52 16.40 7.40
N GLY A 68 -12.85 16.14 6.27
CA GLY A 68 -11.40 16.23 6.17
C GLY A 68 -10.87 17.63 6.48
N LEU A 69 -11.45 18.66 5.85
CA LEU A 69 -11.08 20.07 6.06
C LEU A 69 -11.37 20.53 7.50
N HIS A 70 -12.51 20.13 8.06
CA HIS A 70 -12.88 20.45 9.43
C HIS A 70 -11.91 19.83 10.43
N ALA A 71 -11.71 18.51 10.36
CA ALA A 71 -10.92 17.77 11.33
C ALA A 71 -9.41 18.10 11.27
N VAL A 72 -8.89 18.37 10.08
CA VAL A 72 -7.43 18.51 9.87
C VAL A 72 -7.00 19.97 9.78
N CYS A 73 -7.74 20.80 9.04
CA CYS A 73 -7.41 22.21 8.89
C CYS A 73 -8.10 23.10 9.94
N GLY A 74 -9.01 22.55 10.74
CA GLY A 74 -9.74 23.29 11.77
C GLY A 74 -10.80 24.23 11.19
N VAL A 75 -11.28 23.97 9.97
CA VAL A 75 -12.27 24.83 9.31
C VAL A 75 -13.62 24.71 10.03
N PRO A 76 -14.21 25.81 10.55
CA PRO A 76 -15.50 25.74 11.22
C PRO A 76 -16.64 25.32 10.29
N TRP A 77 -17.62 24.57 10.80
CA TRP A 77 -18.84 24.28 10.06
C TRP A 77 -19.55 25.56 9.61
N GLY A 78 -20.02 25.57 8.35
CA GLY A 78 -20.64 26.74 7.72
C GLY A 78 -19.63 27.82 7.25
N HIS A 79 -18.32 27.58 7.37
CA HIS A 79 -17.32 28.46 6.78
C HIS A 79 -17.25 28.26 5.25
N PRO A 80 -17.10 29.31 4.43
CA PRO A 80 -17.00 29.21 2.96
C PRO A 80 -15.85 28.33 2.43
N ALA A 81 -14.85 28.04 3.27
CA ALA A 81 -13.77 27.09 2.95
C ALA A 81 -14.25 25.64 2.89
N LEU A 82 -15.44 25.34 3.42
CA LEU A 82 -16.15 24.09 3.20
C LEU A 82 -17.02 24.18 1.94
N LEU A 83 -17.29 23.05 1.31
CA LEU A 83 -18.22 22.91 0.19
C LEU A 83 -19.65 22.99 0.72
N GLU A 84 -20.39 24.02 0.34
CA GLU A 84 -21.84 24.05 0.56
C GLU A 84 -22.48 22.94 -0.27
N ILE A 85 -22.87 21.84 0.37
CA ILE A 85 -23.24 20.60 -0.30
C ILE A 85 -24.33 20.84 -1.34
N ASP A 86 -25.40 21.58 -0.98
CA ASP A 86 -26.52 21.93 -1.87
C ASP A 86 -26.14 22.81 -3.08
N ALA A 87 -24.95 23.42 -3.07
CA ALA A 87 -24.48 24.25 -4.18
C ALA A 87 -23.68 23.46 -5.24
N PHE A 88 -23.31 22.20 -4.94
CA PHE A 88 -22.45 21.40 -5.81
C PHE A 88 -23.08 20.07 -6.23
N TRP A 89 -23.01 19.81 -7.53
CA TRP A 89 -23.35 18.56 -8.22
C TRP A 89 -22.19 18.17 -9.14
N THR A 90 -22.12 16.93 -9.62
CA THR A 90 -20.98 16.46 -10.44
C THR A 90 -20.59 17.43 -11.56
N GLY A 91 -21.57 18.04 -12.23
CA GLY A 91 -21.34 18.96 -13.35
C GLY A 91 -20.69 20.31 -13.00
N ASN A 92 -20.68 20.73 -11.74
CA ASN A 92 -19.99 21.96 -11.30
C ASN A 92 -18.98 21.72 -10.16
N LEU A 93 -18.86 20.47 -9.69
CA LEU A 93 -18.05 20.12 -8.53
C LEU A 93 -16.55 20.39 -8.72
N ARG A 94 -16.02 20.23 -9.93
CA ARG A 94 -14.61 20.55 -10.25
C ARG A 94 -14.21 21.94 -9.73
N ALA A 95 -14.96 22.97 -10.09
CA ALA A 95 -14.65 24.34 -9.68
C ALA A 95 -14.76 24.52 -8.16
N GLY A 96 -15.71 23.83 -7.52
CA GLY A 96 -15.87 23.83 -6.07
C GLY A 96 -14.66 23.23 -5.34
N MET A 97 -14.17 22.10 -5.84
CA MET A 97 -13.00 21.39 -5.33
C MET A 97 -11.71 22.19 -5.55
N GLU A 98 -11.52 22.73 -6.76
CA GLU A 98 -10.32 23.50 -7.11
C GLU A 98 -10.16 24.79 -6.29
N ALA A 99 -11.27 25.39 -5.85
CA ALA A 99 -11.31 26.54 -4.94
C ALA A 99 -11.00 26.19 -3.46
N ARG A 100 -10.86 24.89 -3.14
CA ARG A 100 -10.64 24.36 -1.78
C ARG A 100 -9.46 23.40 -1.74
N GLY A 101 -8.41 23.75 -2.48
CA GLY A 101 -7.11 23.08 -2.41
C GLY A 101 -7.00 21.80 -3.23
N LEU A 102 -8.06 21.31 -3.88
CA LEU A 102 -7.90 20.17 -4.79
C LEU A 102 -7.31 20.66 -6.13
N GLU A 103 -6.54 19.81 -6.79
CA GLU A 103 -5.99 20.07 -8.12
C GLU A 103 -6.10 18.83 -8.99
N GLU A 104 -6.32 19.06 -10.29
CA GLU A 104 -6.37 17.97 -11.25
C GLU A 104 -4.99 17.30 -11.37
N VAL A 105 -4.98 15.99 -11.24
CA VAL A 105 -3.81 15.15 -11.49
C VAL A 105 -3.76 14.88 -13.00
N PRO A 106 -2.60 15.05 -13.67
CA PRO A 106 -2.49 14.75 -15.10
C PRO A 106 -2.97 13.33 -15.38
N TRP A 107 -3.93 13.18 -16.30
CA TRP A 107 -4.48 11.88 -16.68
C TRP A 107 -4.77 11.91 -18.18
N ALA A 108 -4.01 11.14 -18.97
CA ALA A 108 -4.29 11.05 -20.39
C ALA A 108 -5.46 10.09 -20.63
N ASP A 109 -6.32 10.39 -21.61
CA ASP A 109 -7.49 9.56 -21.97
C ASP A 109 -7.11 8.10 -22.33
N SER A 110 -5.86 7.87 -22.74
CA SER A 110 -5.32 6.53 -23.05
C SER A 110 -4.97 5.70 -21.82
N ASP A 111 -4.84 6.34 -20.66
CA ASP A 111 -4.24 5.74 -19.48
C ASP A 111 -5.35 5.25 -18.54
N LEU A 112 -5.18 4.04 -18.00
CA LEU A 112 -6.15 3.47 -17.07
C LEU A 112 -6.13 4.16 -15.69
N TYR A 113 -5.06 4.90 -15.39
CA TYR A 113 -4.82 5.57 -14.11
C TYR A 113 -4.26 6.98 -14.34
N PRO A 114 -4.49 7.92 -13.42
CA PRO A 114 -3.81 9.22 -13.45
C PRO A 114 -2.29 9.05 -13.26
N ALA A 115 -1.53 10.05 -13.70
CA ALA A 115 -0.07 10.06 -13.58
C ALA A 115 0.37 9.90 -12.12
N GLY A 116 1.24 8.91 -11.89
CA GLY A 116 1.69 8.56 -10.54
C GLY A 116 0.67 7.73 -9.74
N GLY A 117 -0.36 7.20 -10.38
CA GLY A 117 -1.37 6.34 -9.76
C GLY A 117 -2.35 7.08 -8.85
N PHE A 118 -3.32 6.34 -8.33
CA PHE A 118 -4.25 6.84 -7.32
C PHE A 118 -3.57 7.02 -5.97
N ARG A 119 -4.09 7.96 -5.19
CA ARG A 119 -3.85 8.12 -3.76
C ARG A 119 -5.17 8.11 -3.01
N THR A 120 -5.15 7.59 -1.79
CA THR A 120 -6.33 7.61 -0.92
C THR A 120 -6.79 9.06 -0.71
N GLY A 121 -8.07 9.31 -0.98
CA GLY A 121 -8.71 10.63 -0.99
C GLY A 121 -8.73 11.33 -2.34
N ASP A 122 -8.17 10.74 -3.40
CA ASP A 122 -8.36 11.23 -4.77
C ASP A 122 -9.85 11.15 -5.16
N VAL A 123 -10.34 12.18 -5.85
CA VAL A 123 -11.72 12.27 -6.33
C VAL A 123 -11.76 12.09 -7.83
N LEU A 124 -12.47 11.07 -8.31
CA LEU A 124 -12.66 10.81 -9.73
C LEU A 124 -13.99 11.42 -10.18
N LEU A 125 -13.92 12.29 -11.17
CA LEU A 125 -15.09 12.88 -11.81
C LEU A 125 -15.35 12.19 -13.14
N SER A 126 -16.62 11.96 -13.43
CA SER A 126 -17.17 11.74 -14.76
C SER A 126 -18.19 12.85 -15.02
N SER A 127 -17.72 14.04 -15.37
CA SER A 127 -18.54 15.25 -15.45
C SER A 127 -19.24 15.37 -16.81
N LYS A 128 -20.58 15.51 -16.85
CA LYS A 128 -21.34 15.66 -18.12
C LYS A 128 -20.83 16.83 -19.00
N PRO A 129 -20.57 18.03 -18.46
CA PRO A 129 -19.95 19.12 -19.23
C PRO A 129 -18.58 18.80 -19.83
N GLU A 130 -17.88 17.79 -19.30
CA GLU A 130 -16.56 17.34 -19.76
C GLU A 130 -16.63 16.08 -20.63
N GLY A 131 -17.84 15.64 -21.03
CA GLY A 131 -18.05 14.43 -21.84
C GLY A 131 -18.29 13.14 -21.05
N GLY A 132 -18.38 13.22 -19.72
CA GLY A 132 -18.68 12.10 -18.82
C GLY A 132 -20.18 11.81 -18.66
N VAL A 133 -20.50 10.96 -17.67
CA VAL A 133 -21.87 10.44 -17.44
C VAL A 133 -22.61 11.11 -16.28
N GLY A 134 -21.94 11.96 -15.51
CA GLY A 134 -22.53 12.70 -14.38
C GLY A 134 -22.30 12.02 -13.03
N HIS A 135 -21.19 11.32 -12.85
CA HIS A 135 -20.86 10.59 -11.62
C HIS A 135 -19.58 11.09 -10.94
N VAL A 136 -19.48 10.91 -9.63
CA VAL A 136 -18.26 11.21 -8.87
C VAL A 136 -18.05 10.20 -7.75
N VAL A 137 -16.79 9.82 -7.54
CA VAL A 137 -16.41 8.84 -6.52
C VAL A 137 -15.13 9.28 -5.81
N MET A 138 -14.85 8.70 -4.65
CA MET A 138 -13.60 8.91 -3.93
C MET A 138 -12.83 7.59 -3.86
N ILE A 139 -11.53 7.62 -4.17
CA ILE A 139 -10.63 6.49 -3.88
C ILE A 139 -10.45 6.42 -2.36
N THR A 140 -10.90 5.33 -1.75
CA THR A 140 -10.85 5.16 -0.30
C THR A 140 -9.77 4.19 0.16
N ASP A 141 -9.25 3.37 -0.75
CA ASP A 141 -8.04 2.57 -0.57
C ASP A 141 -7.31 2.46 -1.92
N ALA A 142 -6.27 3.27 -2.11
CA ALA A 142 -5.50 3.27 -3.34
C ALA A 142 -4.70 1.97 -3.55
N ALA A 143 -4.27 1.32 -2.47
CA ALA A 143 -3.48 0.08 -2.55
C ALA A 143 -4.36 -1.10 -2.99
N GLY A 144 -5.58 -1.18 -2.44
CA GLY A 144 -6.60 -2.14 -2.83
C GLY A 144 -7.38 -1.76 -4.09
N GLY A 145 -7.13 -0.58 -4.66
CA GLY A 145 -7.89 -0.06 -5.81
C GLY A 145 -9.39 0.13 -5.51
N ILE A 146 -9.75 0.43 -4.26
CA ILE A 146 -11.14 0.56 -3.83
C ILE A 146 -11.58 2.02 -3.91
N LEU A 147 -12.76 2.21 -4.50
CA LEU A 147 -13.50 3.46 -4.48
C LEU A 147 -14.77 3.31 -3.63
N SER A 148 -15.20 4.39 -3.00
CA SER A 148 -16.49 4.48 -2.31
C SER A 148 -17.38 5.50 -3.00
N GLU A 149 -18.66 5.15 -3.14
CA GLU A 149 -19.63 5.90 -3.93
C GLU A 149 -21.06 5.81 -3.36
N ALA A 150 -21.87 6.78 -3.72
CA ALA A 150 -23.32 6.63 -3.77
C ALA A 150 -23.68 6.36 -5.23
N TRP A 151 -24.29 5.21 -5.50
CA TRP A 151 -24.44 4.64 -6.84
C TRP A 151 -25.77 4.99 -7.48
N GLU A 152 -26.84 4.31 -7.09
CA GLU A 152 -28.21 4.40 -7.62
C GLU A 152 -29.17 4.12 -6.47
N ASP A 153 -30.42 4.59 -6.58
CA ASP A 153 -31.47 4.31 -5.60
C ASP A 153 -32.00 2.87 -5.64
N SER A 154 -32.97 2.55 -4.78
CA SER A 154 -33.53 1.21 -4.67
C SER A 154 -34.25 0.71 -5.92
N GLN A 155 -34.58 1.61 -6.86
CA GLN A 155 -35.20 1.30 -8.14
C GLN A 155 -34.18 1.26 -9.30
N GLY A 156 -32.91 1.53 -9.04
CA GLY A 156 -31.85 1.63 -10.06
C GLY A 156 -31.93 2.92 -10.87
N SER A 157 -32.43 3.99 -10.25
CA SER A 157 -32.65 5.31 -10.82
C SER A 157 -31.67 6.36 -10.24
N ASP A 158 -31.71 7.59 -10.77
CA ASP A 158 -30.91 8.73 -10.33
C ASP A 158 -31.52 9.49 -9.13
N GLY A 159 -32.54 8.92 -8.48
CA GLY A 159 -33.16 9.42 -7.25
C GLY A 159 -33.98 10.71 -7.40
N TRP A 160 -34.14 11.25 -8.61
CA TRP A 160 -34.95 12.46 -8.84
C TRP A 160 -36.45 12.15 -9.01
N ASP A 161 -36.77 10.96 -9.50
CA ASP A 161 -38.13 10.50 -9.77
C ASP A 161 -38.82 9.84 -8.57
N ASP A 162 -38.09 9.54 -7.49
CA ASP A 162 -38.62 8.88 -6.29
C ASP A 162 -38.45 9.72 -5.00
N PRO A 163 -39.12 10.88 -4.88
CA PRO A 163 -39.01 11.77 -3.71
C PRO A 163 -39.58 11.19 -2.40
N ASP A 164 -40.34 10.10 -2.49
CA ASP A 164 -40.96 9.41 -1.35
C ASP A 164 -40.12 8.21 -0.86
N GLU A 165 -38.94 7.96 -1.44
CA GLU A 165 -38.03 6.90 -1.02
C GLU A 165 -37.61 7.08 0.46
N PRO A 166 -37.65 6.00 1.27
CA PRO A 166 -37.16 6.06 2.64
C PRO A 166 -35.69 6.46 2.72
N VAL A 167 -35.34 7.22 3.75
CA VAL A 167 -33.93 7.55 4.03
C VAL A 167 -33.23 6.32 4.64
N GLY A 168 -31.97 6.07 4.25
CA GLY A 168 -31.20 4.86 4.59
C GLY A 168 -31.00 3.97 3.36
N ASP A 169 -30.21 2.90 3.47
CA ASP A 169 -29.97 1.98 2.35
C ASP A 169 -31.03 0.86 2.34
N GLN A 170 -31.79 0.71 1.25
CA GLN A 170 -32.79 -0.35 1.12
C GLN A 170 -32.28 -1.62 0.43
N THR A 171 -31.20 -1.53 -0.35
CA THR A 171 -30.70 -2.65 -1.19
C THR A 171 -29.39 -3.25 -0.68
N GLY A 172 -28.71 -2.55 0.23
CA GLY A 172 -27.34 -2.82 0.65
C GLY A 172 -26.29 -2.34 -0.37
N GLY A 173 -26.70 -1.75 -1.49
CA GLY A 173 -25.83 -1.37 -2.60
C GLY A 173 -26.02 0.07 -3.10
N GLU A 174 -26.93 0.84 -2.50
CA GLU A 174 -27.18 2.25 -2.90
C GLU A 174 -25.98 3.14 -2.60
N THR A 175 -25.30 2.88 -1.49
CA THR A 175 -23.93 3.34 -1.26
C THR A 175 -23.03 2.12 -1.09
N ARG A 176 -21.80 2.18 -1.59
CA ARG A 176 -20.93 1.00 -1.61
C ARG A 176 -19.46 1.33 -1.77
N SER A 177 -18.62 0.39 -1.37
CA SER A 177 -17.21 0.34 -1.73
C SER A 177 -16.99 -0.79 -2.73
N VAL A 178 -16.37 -0.48 -3.87
CA VAL A 178 -16.14 -1.45 -4.96
C VAL A 178 -14.75 -1.29 -5.54
N ASP A 179 -14.29 -2.35 -6.21
CA ASP A 179 -13.03 -2.34 -6.95
C ASP A 179 -13.13 -1.43 -8.19
N TYR A 180 -12.17 -0.51 -8.32
CA TYR A 180 -12.06 0.45 -9.41
C TYR A 180 -12.02 -0.22 -10.78
N ALA A 181 -11.22 -1.28 -10.96
CA ALA A 181 -11.06 -1.95 -12.24
C ALA A 181 -12.36 -2.67 -12.67
N SER A 182 -13.15 -3.13 -11.70
CA SER A 182 -14.45 -3.76 -11.94
C SER A 182 -15.58 -2.76 -12.22
N HIS A 183 -15.38 -1.48 -11.88
CA HIS A 183 -16.43 -0.47 -11.93
C HIS A 183 -16.92 -0.22 -13.38
N PRO A 184 -18.24 -0.16 -13.64
CA PRO A 184 -18.77 -0.03 -15.00
C PRO A 184 -18.25 1.19 -15.77
N TYR A 185 -18.02 2.31 -15.08
CA TYR A 185 -17.50 3.54 -15.71
C TYR A 185 -15.99 3.49 -15.97
N THR A 186 -15.26 2.67 -15.22
CA THR A 186 -13.85 2.36 -15.52
C THR A 186 -13.75 1.49 -16.76
N GLN A 187 -14.54 0.41 -16.83
CA GLN A 187 -14.57 -0.48 -18.00
C GLN A 187 -14.94 0.24 -19.29
N ARG A 188 -15.77 1.28 -19.18
CA ARG A 188 -16.19 2.12 -20.31
C ARG A 188 -15.23 3.27 -20.62
N GLY A 189 -14.24 3.53 -19.77
CA GLY A 189 -13.29 4.64 -19.94
C GLY A 189 -13.98 6.02 -19.96
N VAL A 190 -14.96 6.26 -19.08
CA VAL A 190 -15.76 7.50 -19.08
C VAL A 190 -15.45 8.45 -17.93
N TRP A 191 -14.37 8.21 -17.19
CA TRP A 191 -13.86 9.19 -16.23
C TRP A 191 -13.27 10.40 -16.98
N THR A 192 -13.56 11.61 -16.49
CA THR A 192 -13.12 12.86 -17.12
C THR A 192 -11.95 13.51 -16.39
N SER A 193 -11.78 13.27 -15.09
CA SER A 193 -10.62 13.78 -14.34
C SER A 193 -10.43 13.12 -12.98
N CYS A 194 -9.23 13.29 -12.43
CA CYS A 194 -8.87 12.91 -11.08
C CYS A 194 -8.37 14.14 -10.32
N HIS A 195 -8.85 14.37 -9.10
CA HIS A 195 -8.54 15.56 -8.30
C HIS A 195 -7.93 15.16 -6.96
N ARG A 196 -6.82 15.81 -6.58
CA ARG A 196 -6.04 15.50 -5.39
C ARG A 196 -5.92 16.72 -4.48
N PHE A 197 -6.10 16.52 -3.18
CA PHE A 197 -5.94 17.61 -2.22
C PHE A 197 -4.48 18.04 -2.06
N ASN A 198 -4.22 19.34 -2.22
CA ASN A 198 -2.92 19.98 -2.03
C ASN A 198 -3.01 20.96 -0.84
N PRO A 199 -2.35 20.65 0.31
CA PRO A 199 -2.44 21.48 1.52
C PRO A 199 -1.82 22.87 1.33
N ALA A 200 -0.77 22.99 0.50
CA ALA A 200 -0.15 24.28 0.23
C ALA A 200 -1.08 25.19 -0.59
N LYS A 201 -1.77 24.62 -1.59
CA LYS A 201 -2.79 25.33 -2.37
C LYS A 201 -3.95 25.76 -1.49
N PHE A 202 -4.44 24.88 -0.61
CA PHE A 202 -5.49 25.23 0.35
C PHE A 202 -5.08 26.39 1.26
N ALA A 203 -3.89 26.31 1.87
CA ALA A 203 -3.36 27.35 2.75
C ALA A 203 -3.15 28.69 2.01
N GLN A 204 -2.83 28.66 0.72
CA GLN A 204 -2.73 29.87 -0.12
C GLN A 204 -4.11 30.49 -0.38
N GLN A 205 -5.13 29.67 -0.62
CA GLN A 205 -6.50 30.12 -0.87
C GLN A 205 -7.20 30.62 0.41
N TRP A 206 -6.87 30.02 1.56
CA TRP A 206 -7.49 30.27 2.85
C TRP A 206 -6.42 30.52 3.92
N SER A 207 -5.76 31.67 3.81
CA SER A 207 -4.58 32.03 4.61
C SER A 207 -4.80 31.97 6.13
N GLU A 208 -6.04 32.17 6.59
CA GLU A 208 -6.46 32.05 7.98
C GLU A 208 -6.31 30.64 8.57
N PHE A 209 -6.25 29.60 7.72
CA PHE A 209 -6.01 28.22 8.14
C PHE A 209 -4.57 27.74 7.83
N ALA A 210 -3.68 28.62 7.38
CA ALA A 210 -2.32 28.23 7.02
C ALA A 210 -1.50 27.68 8.19
N SER A 211 -1.76 28.13 9.42
CA SER A 211 -1.06 27.66 10.63
C SER A 211 -1.59 26.33 11.17
N THR A 212 -2.81 25.95 10.83
CA THR A 212 -3.47 24.72 11.28
C THR A 212 -3.43 23.64 10.20
N THR A 213 -3.35 24.03 8.93
CA THR A 213 -3.20 23.11 7.82
C THR A 213 -1.81 22.45 7.90
N PRO A 214 -1.73 21.13 8.08
CA PRO A 214 -0.46 20.43 8.01
C PRO A 214 0.03 20.51 6.57
N VAL A 215 0.95 21.44 6.31
CA VAL A 215 1.72 21.47 5.09
C VAL A 215 2.89 20.53 5.36
N PRO A 216 3.00 19.38 4.67
CA PRO A 216 4.23 18.60 4.68
C PRO A 216 5.38 19.57 4.40
N GLU A 217 6.53 19.43 5.08
CA GLU A 217 7.71 20.24 4.74
C GLU A 217 7.84 20.31 3.23
N PRO A 218 8.06 21.50 2.63
CA PRO A 218 8.05 21.64 1.19
C PRO A 218 8.97 20.58 0.61
N GLN A 219 8.37 19.59 -0.03
CA GLN A 219 9.09 18.65 -0.84
C GLN A 219 9.91 19.54 -1.78
N PRO A 220 11.25 19.48 -1.75
CA PRO A 220 12.06 20.38 -2.55
C PRO A 220 11.50 20.34 -3.96
N ALA A 221 11.25 21.54 -4.53
CA ALA A 221 10.70 21.71 -5.87
C ALA A 221 11.30 20.64 -6.79
N PRO A 222 10.53 19.95 -7.65
CA PRO A 222 11.06 18.89 -8.51
C PRO A 222 12.32 19.45 -9.14
N ALA A 223 13.45 18.90 -8.72
CA ALA A 223 14.71 19.46 -9.09
C ALA A 223 14.73 19.38 -10.62
N ALA A 224 14.85 20.52 -11.30
CA ALA A 224 15.27 20.53 -12.70
C ALA A 224 16.41 19.51 -12.80
N PRO A 225 16.34 18.52 -13.70
CA PRO A 225 17.02 17.23 -13.56
C PRO A 225 18.44 17.42 -13.06
N SER A 226 18.63 17.28 -11.75
CA SER A 226 19.90 17.50 -11.11
C SER A 226 20.74 16.29 -11.40
N SER A 227 21.72 16.47 -12.27
CA SER A 227 22.77 15.51 -12.55
C SER A 227 23.71 15.32 -11.35
N SER A 228 23.21 14.95 -10.16
CA SER A 228 24.09 14.27 -9.21
C SER A 228 24.22 12.84 -9.72
N ALA A 229 25.39 12.53 -10.26
CA ALA A 229 25.68 11.19 -10.72
C ALA A 229 25.47 10.22 -9.54
N LEU A 230 24.49 9.33 -9.65
CA LEU A 230 24.35 8.18 -8.77
C LEU A 230 25.62 7.34 -8.94
N THR A 231 26.57 7.46 -8.03
CA THR A 231 27.91 6.93 -8.27
C THR A 231 28.33 5.95 -7.19
N HIS A 232 28.05 6.25 -5.92
CA HIS A 232 28.62 5.53 -4.80
C HIS A 232 27.56 4.99 -3.86
N GLY A 233 27.74 3.78 -3.37
CA GLY A 233 26.80 3.20 -2.42
C GLY A 233 27.42 2.10 -1.58
N VAL A 234 26.62 1.57 -0.67
CA VAL A 234 26.97 0.45 0.19
C VAL A 234 25.90 -0.62 0.11
N ASP A 235 26.27 -1.84 0.48
CA ASP A 235 25.29 -2.88 0.78
C ASP A 235 25.46 -3.34 2.23
N VAL A 236 24.34 -3.68 2.87
CA VAL A 236 24.26 -3.92 4.32
C VAL A 236 23.36 -5.09 4.65
N SER A 237 23.62 -5.70 5.80
CA SER A 237 22.82 -6.78 6.39
C SER A 237 22.69 -6.59 7.90
N SER A 238 22.19 -7.60 8.62
CA SER A 238 22.18 -7.62 10.08
C SER A 238 23.57 -7.47 10.72
N HIS A 239 24.66 -7.71 9.98
CA HIS A 239 26.02 -7.42 10.43
C HIS A 239 26.29 -5.92 10.63
N GLN A 240 25.48 -5.06 10.00
CA GLN A 240 25.54 -3.61 10.12
C GLN A 240 24.30 -3.05 10.85
N ALA A 241 23.75 -3.80 11.82
CA ALA A 241 22.64 -3.34 12.65
C ALA A 241 22.96 -2.01 13.34
N GLY A 242 22.02 -1.05 13.30
CA GLY A 242 22.17 0.27 13.90
C GLY A 242 22.93 1.30 13.05
N ILE A 243 23.31 0.98 11.80
CA ILE A 243 23.85 1.96 10.87
C ILE A 243 22.83 3.05 10.56
N SER A 244 23.30 4.30 10.42
CA SER A 244 22.46 5.44 10.00
C SER A 244 23.05 6.14 8.79
N PHE A 245 22.21 6.37 7.78
CA PHE A 245 22.60 7.05 6.52
C PHE A 245 22.46 8.58 6.57
N SER A 246 22.12 9.11 7.75
CA SER A 246 22.31 10.52 8.10
C SER A 246 23.79 10.83 8.35
N ALA A 247 24.53 9.88 8.94
CA ALA A 247 25.94 10.00 9.28
C ALA A 247 26.86 9.28 8.29
N THR A 248 26.36 8.25 7.60
CA THR A 248 27.11 7.45 6.63
C THR A 248 26.82 7.91 5.20
N PRO A 249 27.79 8.51 4.49
CA PRO A 249 27.56 9.04 3.16
C PRO A 249 27.39 7.92 2.13
N ALA A 250 26.31 7.96 1.36
CA ALA A 250 26.04 7.10 0.22
C ALA A 250 25.08 7.81 -0.74
N ASP A 251 25.09 7.47 -2.03
CA ASP A 251 24.05 7.86 -3.00
C ASP A 251 22.94 6.78 -3.07
N PHE A 252 23.31 5.50 -2.87
CA PHE A 252 22.40 4.37 -2.77
C PHE A 252 22.81 3.37 -1.69
N VAL A 253 21.85 2.58 -1.22
CA VAL A 253 22.02 1.50 -0.23
C VAL A 253 21.29 0.25 -0.71
N ILE A 254 21.96 -0.90 -0.73
CA ILE A 254 21.33 -2.20 -1.02
C ILE A 254 21.22 -3.03 0.27
N VAL A 255 20.01 -3.33 0.73
CA VAL A 255 19.75 -3.94 2.05
C VAL A 255 19.36 -5.41 1.89
N LYS A 256 19.93 -6.31 2.71
CA LYS A 256 19.50 -7.71 2.77
C LYS A 256 18.06 -7.79 3.26
N VAL A 257 17.21 -8.52 2.54
CA VAL A 257 15.85 -8.83 2.98
C VAL A 257 15.81 -10.22 3.61
N SER A 258 16.20 -11.23 2.85
CA SER A 258 16.05 -12.62 3.25
C SER A 258 17.20 -13.50 2.80
N GLU A 259 17.28 -14.68 3.41
CA GLU A 259 18.15 -15.77 3.03
C GLU A 259 17.36 -17.08 3.09
N ASP A 260 17.44 -17.87 2.03
CA ASP A 260 16.57 -19.04 1.85
C ASP A 260 15.07 -18.70 2.01
N ASP A 261 14.23 -19.68 2.26
CA ASP A 261 12.80 -19.51 2.51
C ASP A 261 12.44 -19.40 4.02
N PHE A 262 13.41 -19.08 4.89
CA PHE A 262 13.19 -19.05 6.34
C PHE A 262 13.83 -17.88 7.12
N TYR A 263 14.87 -17.22 6.61
CA TYR A 263 15.55 -16.16 7.34
C TYR A 263 15.18 -14.78 6.79
N VAL A 264 14.80 -13.86 7.68
CA VAL A 264 14.64 -12.43 7.39
C VAL A 264 15.71 -11.65 8.12
N ASN A 265 16.28 -10.65 7.47
CA ASN A 265 17.19 -9.69 8.11
C ASN A 265 16.40 -8.88 9.17
N PRO A 266 16.70 -9.04 10.47
CA PRO A 266 16.00 -8.30 11.53
C PRO A 266 16.24 -6.79 11.50
N SER A 267 17.22 -6.32 10.72
CA SER A 267 17.54 -4.90 10.57
C SER A 267 16.99 -4.29 9.27
N LEU A 268 16.21 -5.05 8.48
CA LEU A 268 15.69 -4.61 7.18
C LEU A 268 14.98 -3.24 7.26
N ASN A 269 13.96 -3.14 8.12
CA ASN A 269 13.12 -1.94 8.19
C ASN A 269 13.90 -0.71 8.64
N ASP A 270 14.74 -0.83 9.69
CA ASP A 270 15.58 0.26 10.17
C ASP A 270 16.58 0.75 9.10
N GLN A 271 17.19 -0.19 8.37
CA GLN A 271 18.19 0.11 7.33
C GLN A 271 17.53 0.75 6.09
N ALA A 272 16.41 0.19 5.64
CA ALA A 272 15.65 0.71 4.51
C ALA A 272 15.06 2.10 4.81
N ALA A 273 14.42 2.27 5.97
CA ALA A 273 13.87 3.55 6.41
C ALA A 273 14.96 4.61 6.53
N SER A 274 16.09 4.30 7.18
CA SER A 274 17.19 5.25 7.29
C SER A 274 17.73 5.67 5.93
N ALA A 275 17.78 4.76 4.94
CA ALA A 275 18.22 5.09 3.59
C ALA A 275 17.23 6.07 2.92
N VAL A 276 15.95 5.73 2.91
CA VAL A 276 14.90 6.52 2.24
C VAL A 276 14.72 7.90 2.89
N GLU A 277 14.64 7.97 4.22
CA GLU A 277 14.48 9.23 4.97
C GLU A 277 15.64 10.21 4.75
N ASN A 278 16.84 9.69 4.45
CA ASN A 278 18.03 10.49 4.16
C ASN A 278 18.26 10.71 2.65
N GLY A 279 17.23 10.46 1.83
CA GLY A 279 17.24 10.70 0.39
C GLY A 279 18.17 9.79 -0.40
N ARG A 280 18.46 8.59 0.12
CA ARG A 280 19.28 7.58 -0.56
C ARG A 280 18.38 6.70 -1.43
N ARG A 281 18.90 6.27 -2.58
CA ARG A 281 18.21 5.28 -3.41
C ARG A 281 18.29 3.90 -2.76
N LEU A 282 17.16 3.19 -2.69
CA LEU A 282 17.08 1.88 -2.06
C LEU A 282 17.23 0.74 -3.08
N GLY A 283 17.97 -0.29 -2.69
CA GLY A 283 18.00 -1.61 -3.30
C GLY A 283 17.78 -2.67 -2.24
N LEU A 284 17.29 -3.83 -2.64
CA LEU A 284 17.02 -4.97 -1.76
C LEU A 284 17.63 -6.22 -2.38
N TYR A 285 18.18 -7.10 -1.55
CA TYR A 285 18.72 -8.37 -2.03
C TYR A 285 18.27 -9.60 -1.23
N HIS A 286 18.24 -10.73 -1.93
CA HIS A 286 17.97 -12.05 -1.40
C HIS A 286 19.22 -12.93 -1.50
N PHE A 287 19.68 -13.51 -0.38
CA PHE A 287 20.78 -14.47 -0.38
C PHE A 287 20.27 -15.87 -0.71
N ALA A 288 20.63 -16.37 -1.89
CA ALA A 288 20.15 -17.66 -2.37
C ALA A 288 20.74 -18.84 -1.58
N ARG A 289 19.93 -19.88 -1.39
CA ARG A 289 20.36 -21.18 -0.84
C ARG A 289 19.84 -22.33 -1.70
N PRO A 290 20.38 -23.56 -1.60
CA PRO A 290 19.79 -24.73 -2.23
C PRO A 290 18.33 -24.94 -1.82
N GLY A 291 17.43 -25.00 -2.79
CA GLY A 291 16.00 -25.10 -2.51
C GLY A 291 15.16 -24.78 -3.74
N ASP A 292 13.90 -24.43 -3.52
CA ASP A 292 13.00 -24.02 -4.59
C ASP A 292 13.16 -22.53 -4.92
N ALA A 293 13.45 -22.24 -6.19
CA ALA A 293 13.68 -20.87 -6.66
C ALA A 293 12.44 -19.97 -6.53
N VAL A 294 11.25 -20.53 -6.73
CA VAL A 294 10.00 -19.78 -6.69
C VAL A 294 9.64 -19.47 -5.24
N ALA A 295 9.78 -20.43 -4.33
CA ALA A 295 9.57 -20.25 -2.90
C ALA A 295 10.50 -19.18 -2.33
N GLN A 296 11.79 -19.21 -2.67
CA GLN A 296 12.75 -18.19 -2.24
C GLN A 296 12.46 -16.81 -2.84
N ALA A 297 12.02 -16.72 -4.11
CA ALA A 297 11.62 -15.46 -4.72
C ALA A 297 10.35 -14.89 -4.08
N ASP A 298 9.36 -15.74 -3.78
CA ASP A 298 8.14 -15.32 -3.09
C ASP A 298 8.42 -14.91 -1.66
N TYR A 299 9.25 -15.68 -0.94
CA TYR A 299 9.68 -15.35 0.41
C TYR A 299 10.45 -14.01 0.45
N PHE A 300 11.33 -13.77 -0.51
CA PHE A 300 11.98 -12.46 -0.66
C PHE A 300 10.98 -11.32 -0.83
N LEU A 301 10.05 -11.43 -1.78
CA LEU A 301 9.10 -10.35 -2.07
C LEU A 301 8.10 -10.12 -0.94
N ASP A 302 7.63 -11.20 -0.32
CA ASP A 302 6.64 -11.11 0.76
C ASP A 302 7.25 -10.49 2.03
N ASN A 303 8.53 -10.74 2.32
CA ASN A 303 9.24 -10.11 3.45
C ASN A 303 9.87 -8.75 3.11
N ALA A 304 10.10 -8.45 1.82
CA ALA A 304 10.48 -7.11 1.39
C ALA A 304 9.33 -6.11 1.55
N GLY A 305 8.08 -6.58 1.48
CA GLY A 305 6.89 -5.80 1.80
C GLY A 305 6.76 -4.51 0.96
N GLY A 306 6.38 -3.42 1.62
CA GLY A 306 6.16 -2.11 0.98
C GLY A 306 7.40 -1.56 0.26
N TRP A 307 8.60 -1.93 0.70
CA TRP A 307 9.87 -1.47 0.12
C TRP A 307 10.08 -1.91 -1.34
N VAL A 308 9.42 -2.99 -1.78
CA VAL A 308 9.49 -3.48 -3.17
C VAL A 308 9.10 -2.40 -4.17
N SER A 309 8.16 -1.52 -3.81
CA SER A 309 7.61 -0.49 -4.71
C SER A 309 8.63 0.58 -5.13
N GLU A 310 9.68 0.82 -4.32
CA GLU A 310 10.66 1.90 -4.50
C GLU A 310 12.12 1.43 -4.56
N ALA A 311 12.37 0.12 -4.50
CA ALA A 311 13.71 -0.45 -4.50
C ALA A 311 14.09 -1.21 -5.78
N THR A 312 15.38 -1.17 -6.15
CA THR A 312 15.96 -2.18 -7.06
C THR A 312 16.00 -3.55 -6.37
N LEU A 313 15.83 -4.63 -7.13
CA LEU A 313 15.76 -5.99 -6.57
C LEU A 313 16.91 -6.84 -7.09
N TRP A 314 17.63 -7.52 -6.20
CA TRP A 314 18.84 -8.27 -6.53
C TRP A 314 18.80 -9.71 -5.99
N LEU A 315 19.18 -10.66 -6.83
CA LEU A 315 19.49 -12.02 -6.40
C LEU A 315 20.97 -12.10 -6.03
N ASP A 316 21.30 -12.31 -4.77
CA ASP A 316 22.66 -12.66 -4.34
C ASP A 316 22.86 -14.17 -4.53
N PHE A 317 23.62 -14.53 -5.58
CA PHE A 317 23.82 -15.91 -6.01
C PHE A 317 25.28 -16.35 -5.79
N GLU A 318 25.58 -16.76 -4.57
CA GLU A 318 26.90 -17.22 -4.20
C GLU A 318 26.90 -18.45 -3.27
N ASP A 319 28.07 -18.77 -2.72
CA ASP A 319 28.27 -19.85 -1.75
C ASP A 319 27.66 -21.20 -2.22
N ASN A 320 26.81 -21.80 -1.41
CA ASN A 320 26.24 -23.11 -1.67
C ASN A 320 25.06 -23.09 -2.66
N ALA A 321 24.62 -21.92 -3.14
CA ALA A 321 23.62 -21.83 -4.22
C ALA A 321 24.22 -22.10 -5.60
N LEU A 322 25.54 -21.92 -5.77
CA LEU A 322 26.21 -22.07 -7.08
C LEU A 322 25.91 -23.39 -7.81
N PRO A 323 25.83 -24.56 -7.16
CA PRO A 323 25.46 -25.81 -7.82
C PRO A 323 24.04 -25.83 -8.43
N GLN A 324 23.14 -24.92 -8.04
CA GLN A 324 21.80 -24.79 -8.64
C GLN A 324 21.88 -24.25 -10.09
N GLY A 325 22.94 -23.51 -10.39
CA GLY A 325 23.26 -23.03 -11.73
C GLY A 325 22.32 -21.96 -12.31
N PRO A 326 22.59 -21.51 -13.55
CA PRO A 326 21.91 -20.36 -14.16
C PRO A 326 20.41 -20.57 -14.42
N GLY A 327 19.96 -21.82 -14.58
CA GLY A 327 18.54 -22.12 -14.77
C GLY A 327 17.70 -21.84 -13.52
N TRP A 328 18.24 -22.15 -12.34
CA TRP A 328 17.62 -21.82 -11.07
C TRP A 328 17.58 -20.30 -10.87
N ALA A 329 18.71 -19.63 -11.09
CA ALA A 329 18.80 -18.17 -10.99
C ALA A 329 17.82 -17.47 -11.95
N LEU A 330 17.70 -17.96 -13.19
CA LEU A 330 16.74 -17.45 -14.15
C LEU A 330 15.29 -17.64 -13.69
N THR A 331 14.97 -18.79 -13.09
CA THR A 331 13.62 -19.06 -12.54
C THR A 331 13.28 -18.05 -11.44
N TRP A 332 14.21 -17.77 -10.54
CA TRP A 332 14.04 -16.77 -9.49
C TRP A 332 13.85 -15.36 -10.07
N LEU A 333 14.71 -14.95 -11.02
CA LEU A 333 14.68 -13.62 -11.65
C LEU A 333 13.39 -13.40 -12.46
N GLU A 334 12.91 -14.40 -13.18
CA GLU A 334 11.63 -14.33 -13.89
C GLU A 334 10.44 -14.29 -12.93
N ARG A 335 10.49 -15.04 -11.82
CA ARG A 335 9.45 -14.97 -10.78
C ARG A 335 9.33 -13.55 -10.21
N VAL A 336 10.46 -12.94 -9.87
CA VAL A 336 10.49 -11.56 -9.37
C VAL A 336 9.96 -10.57 -10.41
N LYS A 337 10.40 -10.70 -11.66
CA LYS A 337 9.92 -9.86 -12.77
C LYS A 337 8.41 -9.99 -12.99
N VAL A 338 7.86 -11.21 -12.97
CA VAL A 338 6.43 -11.46 -13.14
C VAL A 338 5.61 -10.86 -11.98
N ARG A 339 6.09 -10.99 -10.74
CA ARG A 339 5.36 -10.49 -9.57
C ARG A 339 5.40 -8.97 -9.41
N THR A 340 6.44 -8.32 -9.90
CA THR A 340 6.68 -6.89 -9.64
C THR A 340 6.58 -6.01 -10.87
N GLY A 341 6.66 -6.59 -12.07
CA GLY A 341 6.84 -5.84 -13.32
C GLY A 341 8.21 -5.16 -13.46
N LYS A 342 9.11 -5.31 -12.47
CA LYS A 342 10.45 -4.68 -12.43
C LYS A 342 11.49 -5.58 -13.07
N THR A 343 12.63 -4.99 -13.43
CA THR A 343 13.79 -5.75 -13.91
C THR A 343 14.75 -5.99 -12.74
N PRO A 344 14.74 -7.18 -12.11
CA PRO A 344 15.73 -7.51 -11.07
C PRO A 344 17.14 -7.63 -11.68
N GLY A 345 18.16 -7.58 -10.84
CA GLY A 345 19.54 -7.93 -11.21
C GLY A 345 20.04 -9.15 -10.46
N ILE A 346 21.20 -9.65 -10.88
CA ILE A 346 21.90 -10.74 -10.21
C ILE A 346 23.24 -10.24 -9.67
N TYR A 347 23.56 -10.61 -8.44
CA TYR A 347 24.88 -10.46 -7.88
C TYR A 347 25.68 -11.76 -8.04
N LEU A 348 26.93 -11.63 -8.46
CA LEU A 348 27.91 -12.71 -8.52
C LEU A 348 29.26 -12.21 -8.03
N ASN A 349 29.94 -13.02 -7.22
CA ASN A 349 31.38 -12.87 -7.00
C ASN A 349 32.19 -13.61 -8.09
N GLY A 350 33.52 -13.49 -8.04
CA GLY A 350 34.41 -14.15 -8.99
C GLY A 350 34.24 -15.67 -9.07
N ASN A 351 33.88 -16.34 -7.97
CA ASN A 351 33.61 -17.78 -7.99
C ASN A 351 32.29 -18.07 -8.73
N GLY A 352 31.22 -17.32 -8.42
CA GLY A 352 29.92 -17.46 -9.08
C GLY A 352 29.98 -17.21 -10.58
N LEU A 353 30.67 -16.14 -11.01
CA LEU A 353 30.85 -15.81 -12.42
C LEU A 353 31.55 -16.92 -13.21
N ASN A 354 32.49 -17.63 -12.59
CA ASN A 354 33.26 -18.72 -13.20
C ASN A 354 32.61 -20.10 -13.04
N SER A 355 31.51 -20.21 -12.31
CA SER A 355 30.89 -21.50 -11.98
C SER A 355 30.04 -22.11 -13.11
N SER A 356 29.61 -21.32 -14.10
CA SER A 356 28.64 -21.73 -15.12
C SER A 356 28.66 -20.83 -16.37
N ASP A 357 27.93 -21.23 -17.42
CA ASP A 357 27.63 -20.39 -18.58
C ASP A 357 26.42 -19.48 -18.27
N TRP A 358 26.69 -18.18 -18.14
CA TRP A 358 25.70 -17.19 -17.74
C TRP A 358 25.00 -16.49 -18.91
N SER A 359 25.24 -16.92 -20.16
CA SER A 359 24.74 -16.25 -21.36
C SER A 359 23.22 -16.02 -21.35
N SER A 360 22.44 -16.97 -20.83
CA SER A 360 20.97 -16.87 -20.75
C SER A 360 20.49 -15.82 -19.75
N VAL A 361 21.20 -15.65 -18.64
CA VAL A 361 20.89 -14.64 -17.62
C VAL A 361 21.36 -13.27 -18.09
N ALA A 362 22.58 -13.20 -18.64
CA ALA A 362 23.18 -11.96 -19.13
C ALA A 362 22.42 -11.31 -20.29
N ALA A 363 21.72 -12.09 -21.09
CA ALA A 363 20.87 -11.58 -22.17
C ALA A 363 19.68 -10.75 -21.67
N GLN A 364 19.31 -10.86 -20.40
CA GLN A 364 18.05 -10.30 -19.87
C GLN A 364 18.22 -9.46 -18.60
N TYR A 365 19.19 -9.79 -17.76
CA TYR A 365 19.29 -9.23 -16.41
C TYR A 365 20.67 -8.58 -16.16
N PRO A 366 20.71 -7.40 -15.51
CA PRO A 366 21.95 -6.71 -15.19
C PRO A 366 22.75 -7.40 -14.08
N LEU A 367 24.06 -7.20 -14.11
CA LEU A 367 25.00 -7.78 -13.15
C LEU A 367 25.42 -6.76 -12.08
N TRP A 368 25.36 -7.16 -10.82
CA TRP A 368 26.11 -6.62 -9.70
C TRP A 368 27.31 -7.56 -9.46
N TYR A 369 28.53 -7.05 -9.51
CA TYR A 369 29.72 -7.90 -9.48
C TYR A 369 30.64 -7.54 -8.32
N ALA A 370 30.97 -8.55 -7.51
CA ALA A 370 32.05 -8.46 -6.52
C ALA A 370 33.40 -8.78 -7.16
N ASP A 371 34.24 -7.76 -7.22
CA ASP A 371 35.53 -7.81 -7.89
C ASP A 371 36.66 -8.21 -6.93
N GLY A 372 37.11 -9.45 -7.08
CA GLY A 372 38.20 -10.04 -6.30
C GLY A 372 39.57 -9.34 -6.42
N ARG A 373 39.77 -8.40 -7.36
CA ARG A 373 41.08 -7.74 -7.55
C ARG A 373 41.51 -6.87 -6.37
N TYR A 374 40.55 -6.30 -5.64
CA TYR A 374 40.78 -5.35 -4.53
C TYR A 374 39.82 -5.58 -3.36
N TYR A 375 39.13 -6.72 -3.36
CA TYR A 375 37.98 -6.98 -2.48
C TYR A 375 38.32 -6.80 -1.00
N SER A 376 39.49 -7.22 -0.54
CA SER A 376 39.89 -7.09 0.87
C SER A 376 40.85 -5.95 1.17
N ASP A 377 40.99 -4.99 0.25
CA ASP A 377 41.83 -3.81 0.46
C ASP A 377 41.07 -2.77 1.28
N ARG A 378 41.75 -2.12 2.23
CA ARG A 378 41.15 -1.05 3.03
C ARG A 378 40.92 0.20 2.18
N HIS A 379 39.71 0.74 2.24
CA HIS A 379 39.36 2.03 1.64
C HIS A 379 38.81 3.01 2.69
N ASP A 380 39.50 4.13 2.91
CA ASP A 380 39.00 5.23 3.74
C ASP A 380 38.22 6.22 2.85
N GLY A 381 36.93 5.96 2.65
CA GLY A 381 36.08 6.68 1.69
C GLY A 381 35.90 5.97 0.34
N TYR A 382 35.09 6.57 -0.54
CA TYR A 382 34.87 6.03 -1.89
C TYR A 382 36.06 6.28 -2.81
N ALA A 383 36.61 5.20 -3.36
CA ALA A 383 37.73 5.23 -4.30
C ALA A 383 37.68 4.01 -5.23
N PRO A 384 36.66 3.91 -6.11
CA PRO A 384 36.47 2.72 -6.92
C PRO A 384 37.58 2.57 -7.98
N PRO A 385 38.12 1.36 -8.19
CA PRO A 385 39.07 1.07 -9.25
C PRO A 385 38.38 1.05 -10.62
N ASP A 386 39.12 0.88 -11.71
CA ASP A 386 38.58 0.69 -13.06
C ASP A 386 37.64 -0.51 -13.15
N ASN A 387 36.61 -0.40 -14.00
CA ASN A 387 35.63 -1.47 -14.20
C ASN A 387 36.30 -2.74 -14.74
N PRO A 388 35.99 -3.92 -14.18
CA PRO A 388 36.47 -5.16 -14.75
C PRO A 388 35.81 -5.42 -16.11
N ALA A 389 36.58 -5.96 -17.05
CA ALA A 389 36.01 -6.56 -18.25
C ALA A 389 35.43 -7.93 -17.89
N LEU A 390 34.13 -8.10 -18.05
CA LEU A 390 33.42 -9.30 -17.59
C LEU A 390 32.95 -10.16 -18.77
N PRO A 391 33.10 -11.49 -18.70
CA PRO A 391 32.44 -12.39 -19.63
C PRO A 391 30.91 -12.20 -19.57
N TYR A 392 30.26 -12.44 -20.70
CA TYR A 392 28.80 -12.34 -20.92
C TYR A 392 28.21 -10.92 -20.88
N TRP A 393 28.54 -10.10 -19.88
CA TRP A 393 27.98 -8.74 -19.70
C TRP A 393 28.85 -7.62 -20.29
N GLY A 394 30.15 -7.87 -20.52
CA GLY A 394 31.12 -6.84 -20.90
C GLY A 394 31.53 -5.95 -19.72
N THR A 395 30.57 -5.40 -18.98
CA THR A 395 30.74 -4.63 -17.73
C THR A 395 29.60 -4.92 -16.76
N CYS A 396 29.83 -4.78 -15.46
CA CYS A 396 28.77 -4.82 -14.46
C CYS A 396 28.04 -3.48 -14.38
N LEU A 397 26.77 -3.52 -13.96
CA LEU A 397 25.95 -2.33 -13.69
C LEU A 397 26.21 -1.78 -12.28
N CYS A 398 26.41 -2.66 -11.32
CA CYS A 398 26.90 -2.34 -9.97
C CYS A 398 28.23 -3.08 -9.73
N HIS A 399 29.22 -2.39 -9.16
CA HIS A 399 30.55 -2.92 -8.90
C HIS A 399 30.86 -2.83 -7.41
N GLN A 400 30.75 -3.94 -6.70
CA GLN A 400 31.26 -4.05 -5.34
C GLN A 400 32.78 -4.26 -5.43
N TYR A 401 33.54 -3.30 -4.94
CA TYR A 401 35.00 -3.28 -5.14
C TYR A 401 35.80 -3.52 -3.87
N THR A 402 35.16 -3.51 -2.70
CA THR A 402 35.80 -3.83 -1.40
C THR A 402 34.77 -4.26 -0.36
N ASP A 403 35.17 -5.14 0.57
CA ASP A 403 34.52 -5.52 1.82
C ASP A 403 35.17 -4.86 3.06
N MET A 404 36.18 -4.01 2.86
CA MET A 404 36.93 -3.31 3.91
C MET A 404 36.86 -1.79 3.75
N GLY A 405 35.69 -1.27 3.38
CA GLY A 405 35.39 0.15 3.37
C GLY A 405 35.22 0.75 4.76
N TYR A 406 35.70 1.97 4.94
CA TYR A 406 35.50 2.78 6.13
C TYR A 406 34.88 4.11 5.73
N LEU A 407 33.67 4.36 6.24
CA LEU A 407 32.95 5.60 6.05
C LEU A 407 32.66 6.25 7.40
N PRO A 408 32.58 7.59 7.49
CA PRO A 408 32.06 8.28 8.67
C PRO A 408 30.70 7.70 9.07
N GLY A 409 30.37 7.72 10.36
CA GLY A 409 29.08 7.22 10.85
C GLY A 409 29.00 5.71 11.11
N TRP A 410 29.99 4.92 10.67
CA TRP A 410 30.08 3.49 10.95
C TRP A 410 31.48 3.08 11.45
N GLY A 411 31.53 2.28 12.51
CA GLY A 411 32.78 1.93 13.20
C GLY A 411 33.49 0.67 12.70
N GLY A 412 32.93 0.00 11.69
CA GLY A 412 33.44 -1.26 11.14
C GLY A 412 33.63 -1.22 9.63
N ASN A 413 33.92 -2.39 9.06
CA ASN A 413 34.00 -2.57 7.62
C ASN A 413 32.63 -2.42 6.96
N LEU A 414 32.62 -1.89 5.72
CA LEU A 414 31.48 -1.80 4.82
C LEU A 414 31.85 -2.29 3.42
N ASP A 415 30.90 -2.95 2.79
CA ASP A 415 30.96 -3.25 1.38
C ASP A 415 30.71 -1.96 0.57
N LEU A 416 31.67 -1.57 -0.27
CA LEU A 416 31.55 -0.34 -1.07
C LEU A 416 31.31 -0.66 -2.55
N ASN A 417 30.37 0.08 -3.12
CA ASN A 417 29.86 -0.12 -4.45
C ASN A 417 30.02 1.13 -5.33
N ARG A 418 30.26 0.90 -6.62
CA ARG A 418 30.07 1.90 -7.67
C ARG A 418 28.89 1.51 -8.57
N TRP A 419 28.00 2.47 -8.82
CA TRP A 419 27.01 2.35 -9.89
C TRP A 419 27.60 2.82 -11.22
N ASN A 420 27.52 1.98 -12.25
CA ASN A 420 28.00 2.29 -13.60
C ASN A 420 26.89 2.75 -14.55
N GLY A 421 25.62 2.64 -14.12
CA GLY A 421 24.46 3.09 -14.89
C GLY A 421 24.18 4.59 -14.70
N THR A 422 23.09 5.04 -15.29
CA THR A 422 22.55 6.38 -14.98
C THR A 422 21.61 6.31 -13.77
N ALA A 423 21.35 7.46 -13.14
CA ALA A 423 20.30 7.56 -12.12
C ALA A 423 18.93 7.14 -12.66
N ALA A 424 18.60 7.53 -13.92
CA ALA A 424 17.37 7.12 -14.58
C ALA A 424 17.30 5.60 -14.81
N GLN A 425 18.43 4.93 -15.02
CA GLN A 425 18.47 3.47 -15.15
C GLN A 425 18.20 2.77 -13.81
N TRP A 426 18.73 3.32 -12.71
CA TRP A 426 18.34 2.86 -11.37
C TRP A 426 16.85 3.05 -11.15
N ASP A 427 16.33 4.25 -11.41
CA ASP A 427 14.92 4.57 -11.21
C ASP A 427 14.02 3.70 -12.10
N ALA A 428 14.46 3.33 -13.30
CA ALA A 428 13.74 2.37 -14.14
C ALA A 428 13.74 0.94 -13.55
N MET A 429 14.86 0.48 -12.98
CA MET A 429 14.98 -0.84 -12.36
C MET A 429 14.24 -0.93 -11.03
N ALA A 430 14.31 0.13 -10.22
CA ALA A 430 13.51 0.29 -9.02
C ALA A 430 12.02 0.44 -9.36
N GLY A 431 11.67 0.54 -10.65
CA GLY A 431 10.38 1.03 -11.12
C GLY A 431 10.27 2.53 -10.87
N THR A 432 9.61 3.27 -11.77
CA THR A 432 8.97 4.52 -11.34
C THR A 432 8.16 4.16 -10.10
N PRO A 433 8.27 4.88 -8.97
CA PRO A 433 7.52 4.50 -7.80
C PRO A 433 6.08 4.27 -8.23
N ALA A 434 5.64 3.00 -8.24
CA ALA A 434 4.24 2.76 -8.00
C ALA A 434 4.06 3.44 -6.65
N ALA A 435 3.27 4.52 -6.61
CA ALA A 435 3.11 5.30 -5.39
C ALA A 435 2.98 4.32 -4.23
N THR A 436 4.00 4.25 -3.39
CA THR A 436 4.03 3.31 -2.29
C THR A 436 2.79 3.62 -1.46
N PRO A 437 1.92 2.64 -1.19
CA PRO A 437 1.04 2.71 -0.04
C PRO A 437 1.96 3.01 1.15
N THR A 438 1.81 4.16 1.78
CA THR A 438 2.35 4.40 3.11
C THR A 438 1.86 3.29 4.01
N ASP A 439 2.67 2.25 4.19
CA ASP A 439 2.56 1.29 5.27
C ASP A 439 3.27 1.96 6.45
N THR A 440 2.52 2.79 7.15
CA THR A 440 2.76 2.95 8.58
C THR A 440 2.21 1.68 9.22
N ASP A 441 3.09 0.99 9.95
CA ASP A 441 2.79 0.09 11.07
C ASP A 441 2.60 -1.41 10.73
N GLU A 442 3.69 -2.18 10.93
CA GLU A 442 3.72 -3.65 11.04
C GLU A 442 2.86 -4.21 12.22
N GLU A 443 1.96 -3.42 12.81
CA GLU A 443 0.95 -3.88 13.77
C GLU A 443 -0.51 -3.79 13.24
N ASP A 444 -0.75 -3.23 12.04
CA ASP A 444 -2.09 -2.71 11.67
C ASP A 444 -2.84 -3.41 10.53
N ASN A 445 -2.45 -4.63 10.14
CA ASN A 445 -3.21 -5.39 9.13
C ASN A 445 -4.22 -6.43 9.67
N MET A 446 -5.37 -6.45 9.01
CA MET A 446 -6.45 -7.41 9.21
C MET A 446 -5.99 -8.85 8.94
N LYS A 447 -6.22 -9.77 9.89
CA LYS A 447 -5.84 -11.19 9.82
C LYS A 447 -7.07 -12.08 9.66
N ILE A 448 -6.95 -13.16 8.90
CA ILE A 448 -7.95 -14.22 8.82
C ILE A 448 -7.44 -15.43 9.61
N LEU A 449 -8.14 -15.83 10.66
CA LEU A 449 -7.86 -17.03 11.43
C LEU A 449 -8.76 -18.18 10.99
N GLY A 450 -8.18 -19.37 10.83
CA GLY A 450 -8.88 -20.64 10.69
C GLY A 450 -8.76 -21.45 11.97
N LEU A 451 -9.88 -21.95 12.49
CA LEU A 451 -9.94 -22.78 13.68
C LEU A 451 -10.38 -24.20 13.31
N ASP A 452 -9.56 -25.18 13.67
CA ASP A 452 -9.87 -26.61 13.56
C ASP A 452 -10.45 -27.11 14.89
N PHE A 453 -11.72 -27.55 14.89
CA PHE A 453 -12.39 -28.01 16.10
C PHE A 453 -12.02 -29.45 16.48
N GLY A 454 -11.30 -30.18 15.63
CA GLY A 454 -10.85 -31.55 15.88
C GLY A 454 -11.95 -32.63 15.76
N ASP A 455 -13.18 -32.25 15.42
CA ASP A 455 -14.31 -33.15 15.14
C ASP A 455 -14.66 -33.24 13.64
N GLY A 456 -13.79 -32.68 12.78
CA GLY A 456 -14.01 -32.58 11.34
C GLY A 456 -14.77 -31.31 10.91
N THR A 457 -14.98 -30.36 11.81
CA THR A 457 -15.51 -29.03 11.49
C THR A 457 -14.46 -27.93 11.62
N TYR A 458 -14.63 -26.87 10.82
CA TYR A 458 -13.73 -25.73 10.69
C TYR A 458 -14.50 -24.42 10.75
N GLY A 459 -13.94 -23.42 11.41
CA GLY A 459 -14.53 -22.07 11.47
C GLY A 459 -13.52 -20.98 11.17
N TYR A 460 -14.01 -19.80 10.82
CA TYR A 460 -13.19 -18.65 10.42
C TYR A 460 -13.51 -17.41 11.26
N ALA A 461 -12.48 -16.63 11.56
CA ALA A 461 -12.64 -15.31 12.16
C ALA A 461 -11.71 -14.28 11.51
N ARG A 462 -12.20 -13.06 11.38
CA ARG A 462 -11.42 -11.88 11.02
C ARG A 462 -10.97 -11.17 12.27
N LEU A 463 -9.67 -10.93 12.42
CA LEU A 463 -9.12 -10.01 13.41
C LEU A 463 -8.81 -8.71 12.69
N THR A 464 -9.40 -7.63 13.15
CA THR A 464 -9.11 -6.29 12.64
C THR A 464 -8.38 -5.52 13.75
N PRO A 465 -7.14 -5.06 13.53
CA PRO A 465 -6.39 -4.32 14.53
C PRO A 465 -7.19 -3.16 15.10
N GLY A 466 -7.22 -3.10 16.43
CA GLY A 466 -8.05 -2.17 17.20
C GLY A 466 -9.56 -2.36 17.11
N LEU A 467 -10.12 -3.03 16.10
CA LEU A 467 -11.58 -3.19 15.94
C LEU A 467 -12.12 -4.53 16.46
N GLY A 468 -11.26 -5.38 17.00
CA GLY A 468 -11.64 -6.66 17.59
C GLY A 468 -11.78 -7.79 16.55
N ALA A 469 -12.39 -8.89 16.98
CA ALA A 469 -12.52 -10.10 16.17
C ALA A 469 -13.97 -10.41 15.83
N HIS A 470 -14.22 -10.92 14.61
CA HIS A 470 -15.57 -11.23 14.13
C HIS A 470 -15.58 -12.57 13.41
N SER A 471 -16.59 -13.42 13.65
CA SER A 471 -16.74 -14.68 12.90
C SER A 471 -17.03 -14.40 11.43
N MET A 472 -16.67 -15.35 10.57
CA MET A 472 -16.95 -15.28 9.15
C MET A 472 -17.55 -16.60 8.67
N THR A 473 -18.38 -16.54 7.63
CA THR A 473 -18.76 -17.72 6.87
C THR A 473 -17.60 -18.16 5.97
N GLN A 474 -17.61 -19.44 5.56
CA GLN A 474 -16.64 -19.97 4.60
C GLN A 474 -16.62 -19.16 3.29
N SER A 475 -17.79 -18.75 2.77
CA SER A 475 -17.86 -17.95 1.53
C SER A 475 -17.15 -16.61 1.64
N THR A 476 -17.22 -15.97 2.82
CA THR A 476 -16.53 -14.71 3.09
C THR A 476 -15.03 -14.96 3.26
N ALA A 477 -14.63 -16.01 3.98
CA ALA A 477 -13.23 -16.41 4.08
C ALA A 477 -12.61 -16.69 2.69
N ASP A 478 -13.34 -17.38 1.82
CA ASP A 478 -12.91 -17.65 0.44
C ASP A 478 -12.83 -16.37 -0.41
N ALA A 479 -13.70 -15.39 -0.16
CA ALA A 479 -13.62 -14.09 -0.82
C ALA A 479 -12.35 -13.33 -0.41
N PHE A 480 -12.01 -13.34 0.87
CA PHE A 480 -10.74 -12.79 1.37
C PHE A 480 -9.54 -13.57 0.82
N TYR A 481 -9.64 -14.88 0.71
CA TYR A 481 -8.60 -15.71 0.09
C TYR A 481 -8.37 -15.35 -1.39
N ARG A 482 -9.45 -15.19 -2.16
CA ARG A 482 -9.39 -14.72 -3.56
C ARG A 482 -8.85 -13.28 -3.68
N ALA A 483 -9.08 -12.46 -2.65
CA ALA A 483 -8.54 -11.11 -2.54
C ALA A 483 -7.09 -11.06 -2.00
N GLY A 484 -6.43 -12.21 -1.83
CA GLY A 484 -5.01 -12.28 -1.46
C GLY A 484 -4.73 -12.45 0.04
N TYR A 485 -5.74 -12.36 0.91
CA TYR A 485 -5.56 -12.57 2.34
C TYR A 485 -5.39 -14.06 2.65
N ARG A 486 -4.42 -14.41 3.49
CA ARG A 486 -4.15 -15.81 3.85
C ARG A 486 -4.78 -16.15 5.20
N THR A 487 -5.33 -17.36 5.27
CA THR A 487 -5.88 -17.92 6.52
C THR A 487 -4.75 -18.51 7.35
N VAL A 488 -4.60 -18.04 8.58
CA VAL A 488 -3.68 -18.60 9.56
C VAL A 488 -4.43 -19.63 10.39
N TRP A 489 -4.06 -20.90 10.26
CA TRP A 489 -4.67 -21.99 11.02
C TRP A 489 -4.06 -22.10 12.41
N VAL A 490 -4.90 -22.10 13.43
CA VAL A 490 -4.49 -22.06 14.85
C VAL A 490 -5.24 -23.09 15.69
N SER A 491 -4.65 -23.48 16.82
CA SER A 491 -5.34 -24.31 17.82
C SER A 491 -6.43 -23.50 18.54
N GLY A 492 -7.35 -24.16 19.25
CA GLY A 492 -8.37 -23.45 20.04
C GLY A 492 -7.81 -22.57 21.17
N GLU A 493 -6.65 -22.93 21.72
CA GLU A 493 -5.96 -22.13 22.75
C GLU A 493 -5.30 -20.89 22.13
N ASP A 494 -4.61 -21.06 21.00
CA ASP A 494 -4.00 -19.96 20.26
C ASP A 494 -5.04 -19.00 19.68
N PHE A 495 -6.17 -19.53 19.19
CA PHE A 495 -7.30 -18.75 18.70
C PHE A 495 -7.83 -17.81 19.78
N ASN A 496 -8.10 -18.34 20.98
CA ASN A 496 -8.59 -17.53 22.09
C ASN A 496 -7.58 -16.47 22.50
N THR A 497 -6.28 -16.80 22.49
CA THR A 497 -5.21 -15.84 22.81
C THR A 497 -5.21 -14.67 21.83
N LEU A 498 -5.20 -14.95 20.53
CA LEU A 498 -5.19 -13.91 19.48
C LEU A 498 -6.45 -13.05 19.48
N VAL A 499 -7.63 -13.65 19.73
CA VAL A 499 -8.89 -12.91 19.85
C VAL A 499 -8.92 -12.04 21.11
N LYS A 500 -8.39 -12.53 22.24
CA LYS A 500 -8.26 -11.76 23.47
C LYS A 500 -7.34 -10.56 23.28
N ASP A 501 -6.21 -10.75 22.60
CA ASP A 501 -5.27 -9.68 22.30
C ASP A 501 -5.92 -8.62 21.40
N SER A 502 -6.69 -9.04 20.39
CA SER A 502 -7.44 -8.12 19.53
C SER A 502 -8.49 -7.30 20.32
N TRP A 503 -9.22 -7.92 21.26
CA TRP A 503 -10.15 -7.19 22.14
C TRP A 503 -9.44 -6.34 23.21
N ALA A 504 -8.25 -6.73 23.65
CA ALA A 504 -7.43 -5.92 24.54
C ALA A 504 -6.97 -4.63 23.84
N GLN A 505 -6.51 -4.75 22.59
CA GLN A 505 -6.20 -3.61 21.73
C GLN A 505 -7.43 -2.74 21.49
N TYR A 506 -8.59 -3.35 21.19
CA TYR A 506 -9.86 -2.62 21.11
C TYR A 506 -10.15 -1.83 22.39
N ASN A 507 -9.93 -2.42 23.56
CA ASN A 507 -10.16 -1.73 24.83
C ASN A 507 -9.18 -0.59 25.12
N VAL A 508 -7.96 -0.70 24.61
CA VAL A 508 -6.93 0.36 24.70
C VAL A 508 -7.29 1.51 23.75
N LEU A 509 -7.60 1.18 22.50
CA LEU A 509 -7.80 2.15 21.42
C LEU A 509 -9.22 2.77 21.45
N PHE A 510 -10.24 1.95 21.72
CA PHE A 510 -11.65 2.32 21.63
C PHE A 510 -12.42 2.13 22.94
N GLY A 511 -11.86 1.49 23.97
CA GLY A 511 -12.59 1.22 25.23
C GLY A 511 -12.98 2.49 26.01
N GLY A 512 -12.27 3.60 25.81
CA GLY A 512 -12.65 4.92 26.33
C GLY A 512 -13.76 5.62 25.52
N LEU A 513 -14.04 5.14 24.30
CA LEU A 513 -14.95 5.75 23.31
C LEU A 513 -16.24 4.94 23.11
N ALA A 514 -16.13 3.62 22.97
CA ALA A 514 -17.21 2.68 22.65
C ALA A 514 -17.59 1.77 23.83
N GLY A 515 -17.04 2.06 25.03
CA GLY A 515 -17.14 1.21 26.21
C GLY A 515 -16.22 -0.01 26.13
N LYS A 516 -15.57 -0.32 27.25
CA LYS A 516 -14.70 -1.50 27.33
C LYS A 516 -15.54 -2.78 27.17
N LYS A 517 -15.10 -3.66 26.28
CA LYS A 517 -15.60 -5.03 26.20
C LYS A 517 -15.06 -5.83 27.39
N ASP A 518 -15.90 -6.66 27.97
CA ASP A 518 -15.41 -7.78 28.76
C ASP A 518 -14.73 -8.75 27.78
N ILE A 519 -13.40 -8.83 27.87
CA ILE A 519 -12.56 -9.56 26.91
C ILE A 519 -12.93 -11.05 26.91
N GLU A 520 -13.22 -11.64 28.08
CA GLU A 520 -13.57 -13.05 28.17
C GLU A 520 -14.94 -13.32 27.55
N ALA A 521 -15.94 -12.46 27.86
CA ALA A 521 -17.28 -12.61 27.28
C ALA A 521 -17.29 -12.35 25.76
N ALA A 522 -16.54 -11.35 25.27
CA ALA A 522 -16.44 -11.04 23.85
C ALA A 522 -15.71 -12.14 23.07
N THR A 523 -14.63 -12.70 23.64
CA THR A 523 -13.93 -13.86 23.04
C THR A 523 -14.85 -15.08 22.98
N ALA A 524 -15.58 -15.37 24.06
CA ALA A 524 -16.55 -16.47 24.08
C ALA A 524 -17.65 -16.29 23.02
N ALA A 525 -18.17 -15.07 22.84
CA ALA A 525 -19.18 -14.76 21.82
C ALA A 525 -18.65 -14.98 20.40
N VAL A 526 -17.41 -14.55 20.11
CA VAL A 526 -16.77 -14.81 18.81
C VAL A 526 -16.60 -16.31 18.59
N LEU A 527 -16.10 -17.05 19.59
CA LEU A 527 -15.92 -18.50 19.48
C LEU A 527 -17.26 -19.24 19.23
N GLU A 528 -18.34 -18.86 19.91
CA GLU A 528 -19.66 -19.44 19.68
C GLU A 528 -20.20 -19.11 18.28
N ALA A 529 -19.98 -17.89 17.78
CA ALA A 529 -20.36 -17.51 16.43
C ALA A 529 -19.54 -18.26 15.36
N VAL A 530 -18.24 -18.46 15.59
CA VAL A 530 -17.36 -19.26 14.73
C VAL A 530 -17.80 -20.73 14.69
N LYS A 531 -18.20 -21.31 15.83
CA LYS A 531 -18.79 -22.66 15.88
C LYS A 531 -20.13 -22.73 15.14
N ALA A 532 -20.99 -21.72 15.29
CA ALA A 532 -22.28 -21.68 14.62
C ALA A 532 -22.15 -21.57 13.09
N ALA A 533 -21.09 -20.92 12.61
CA ALA A 533 -20.75 -20.80 11.19
C ALA A 533 -19.81 -21.91 10.68
N ALA A 534 -19.54 -22.94 11.49
CA ALA A 534 -18.58 -23.97 11.16
C ALA A 534 -19.04 -24.84 9.97
N THR A 535 -18.07 -25.29 9.20
CA THR A 535 -18.23 -26.06 7.97
C THR A 535 -17.45 -27.37 8.07
N THR A 536 -17.88 -28.39 7.32
CA THR A 536 -17.18 -29.68 7.22
C THR A 536 -16.10 -29.70 6.14
N GLU A 537 -15.92 -28.61 5.39
CA GLU A 537 -14.87 -28.48 4.38
C GLU A 537 -13.66 -27.76 4.95
N LYS A 538 -12.51 -28.46 4.99
CA LYS A 538 -11.19 -27.85 5.19
C LYS A 538 -10.66 -27.43 3.81
N PRO A 539 -10.45 -26.13 3.53
CA PRO A 539 -9.74 -25.73 2.33
C PRO A 539 -8.26 -26.10 2.52
N GLU A 540 -7.84 -27.18 1.85
CA GLU A 540 -6.45 -27.33 1.44
C GLU A 540 -6.20 -26.50 0.16
N PRO A 541 -4.97 -26.00 -0.05
CA PRO A 541 -4.63 -25.19 -1.21
C PRO A 541 -4.96 -26.00 -2.47
N GLN A 542 -5.91 -25.53 -3.28
CA GLN A 542 -6.21 -26.18 -4.55
C GLN A 542 -5.00 -26.02 -5.48
N GLY A 543 -4.13 -27.02 -5.45
CA GLY A 543 -3.16 -27.28 -6.49
C GLY A 543 -3.86 -27.77 -7.75
N GLY A 544 -3.58 -27.11 -8.87
CA GLY A 544 -3.48 -27.74 -10.19
C GLY A 544 -4.66 -27.62 -11.15
N VAL A 545 -4.27 -27.27 -12.40
CA VAL A 545 -4.95 -27.46 -13.70
C VAL A 545 -5.99 -26.36 -14.01
N LEU A 546 -5.83 -25.45 -14.98
CA LEU A 546 -5.13 -25.38 -16.28
C LEU A 546 -4.55 -23.97 -16.51
#